data_AF-A0A356P7H7-F1
#
_entry.id   AF-A0A356P7H7-F1
#
_cell.length_a   1.000
_cell.length_b   1.000
_cell.length_c   1.000
_cell.angle_alpha   90.00
_cell.angle_beta   90.00
_cell.angle_gamma   90.00
#
_symmetry.space_group_name_H-M   'P 1'
#
loop_
_entity.id
_entity.type
_entity.pdbx_description
1 polymer ?
#
loop_
_entity_poly.entity_id
_entity_poly.type
_entity_poly.pdbx_seq_one_letter_code
_entity_poly.pdbx_strand_id
1 'polypeptide(L)'
;MNNNLFRAISFRIGIIFSLSTIFILIIMGLFINKLVMHHFETQDRTQLEGKIQLIQNLIQQNPKNSPELNLYLRDALVGHHDLMVQIERPTGKVLFSSAPSTINTQHLTKSANNSWIKWKIQDKTYRGMIYNTDINKNTEIQSVRIIVGIDTSEHLHFLNDFKRQLFYIGLAGTICLMFLGWFATWRGL
;
A
#
# COMPACT_ATOMS: atom_id res chain seq x y z
N MET A 1 3.06 -55.00 -0.29
CA MET A 1 2.36 -54.11 0.66
C MET A 1 1.33 -53.32 -0.13
N ASN A 2 0.08 -53.30 0.33
CA ASN A 2 -1.12 -53.30 -0.52
C ASN A 2 -1.47 -51.91 -1.12
N ASN A 3 -1.41 -51.77 -2.46
CA ASN A 3 -1.80 -50.55 -3.20
C ASN A 3 -3.32 -50.31 -3.27
N ASN A 4 -4.12 -51.06 -2.50
CA ASN A 4 -5.59 -51.05 -2.60
C ASN A 4 -6.26 -49.85 -1.89
N LEU A 5 -5.55 -49.15 -0.99
CA LEU A 5 -6.06 -47.93 -0.34
C LEU A 5 -6.34 -46.81 -1.36
N PHE A 6 -5.50 -46.66 -2.38
CA PHE A 6 -5.68 -45.67 -3.47
C PHE A 6 -6.75 -46.06 -4.50
N ARG A 7 -7.27 -47.30 -4.45
CA ARG A 7 -8.29 -47.81 -5.38
C ARG A 7 -9.71 -47.72 -4.82
N ALA A 8 -9.86 -47.48 -3.53
CA ALA A 8 -11.17 -47.31 -2.89
C ALA A 8 -11.84 -46.01 -3.37
N ILE A 9 -13.13 -46.09 -3.74
CA ILE A 9 -13.90 -44.94 -4.23
C ILE A 9 -13.92 -43.80 -3.21
N SER A 10 -14.04 -44.12 -1.92
CA SER A 10 -14.05 -43.16 -0.81
C SER A 10 -12.73 -42.41 -0.67
N PHE A 11 -11.60 -43.06 -0.96
CA PHE A 11 -10.28 -42.41 -0.90
C PHE A 11 -10.11 -41.42 -2.06
N ARG A 12 -10.58 -41.76 -3.27
CA ARG A 12 -10.59 -40.84 -4.42
C ARG A 12 -11.48 -39.63 -4.19
N ILE A 13 -12.68 -39.84 -3.65
CA ILE A 13 -13.63 -38.76 -3.32
C ILE A 13 -13.02 -37.84 -2.25
N GLY A 14 -12.40 -38.40 -1.21
CA GLY A 14 -11.71 -37.64 -0.17
C GLY A 14 -10.56 -36.78 -0.70
N ILE A 15 -9.74 -37.33 -1.61
CA ILE A 15 -8.67 -36.57 -2.28
C ILE A 15 -9.24 -35.43 -3.12
N ILE A 16 -10.26 -35.69 -3.94
CA ILE A 16 -10.86 -34.66 -4.81
C ILE A 16 -11.49 -33.56 -3.96
N PHE A 17 -12.18 -33.93 -2.87
CA PHE A 17 -12.78 -32.97 -1.95
C PHE A 17 -11.71 -32.10 -1.27
N SER A 18 -10.66 -32.71 -0.72
CA SER A 18 -9.55 -31.99 -0.09
C SER A 18 -8.84 -31.06 -1.08
N LEU A 19 -8.59 -31.52 -2.30
CA LEU A 19 -7.94 -30.71 -3.34
C LEU A 19 -8.83 -29.51 -3.74
N SER A 20 -10.13 -29.74 -3.84
CA SER A 20 -11.12 -28.69 -4.12
C SER A 20 -11.17 -27.65 -3.00
N THR A 21 -11.17 -28.07 -1.73
CA THR A 21 -11.12 -27.16 -0.58
C THR A 21 -9.86 -26.31 -0.58
N ILE A 22 -8.69 -26.92 -0.80
CA ILE A 22 -7.41 -26.20 -0.89
C ILE A 22 -7.46 -25.17 -2.02
N PHE A 23 -7.98 -25.56 -3.18
CA PHE A 23 -8.11 -24.67 -4.33
C PHE A 23 -9.02 -23.47 -4.03
N ILE A 24 -10.18 -23.70 -3.41
CA ILE A 24 -11.11 -22.64 -2.99
C ILE A 24 -10.43 -21.69 -1.99
N LEU A 25 -9.71 -22.22 -0.99
CA LEU A 25 -9.00 -21.41 0.00
C LEU A 25 -7.90 -20.54 -0.64
N ILE A 26 -7.14 -21.08 -1.60
CA ILE A 26 -6.13 -20.33 -2.33
C ILE A 26 -6.77 -19.19 -3.13
N ILE A 27 -7.83 -19.47 -3.89
CA ILE A 27 -8.55 -18.44 -4.66
C ILE A 27 -9.08 -17.34 -3.73
N MET A 28 -9.74 -17.73 -2.64
CA MET A 28 -10.27 -16.78 -1.66
C MET A 28 -9.15 -15.92 -1.07
N GLY A 29 -8.03 -16.52 -0.68
CA GLY A 29 -6.88 -15.78 -0.14
C GLY A 29 -6.28 -14.78 -1.14
N LEU A 30 -6.18 -15.17 -2.42
CA LEU A 30 -5.73 -14.26 -3.48
C LEU A 30 -6.71 -13.11 -3.71
N PHE A 31 -8.02 -13.40 -3.69
CA PHE A 31 -9.07 -12.42 -3.92
C PHE A 31 -9.11 -11.38 -2.80
N ILE A 32 -9.10 -11.83 -1.54
CA ILE A 32 -9.06 -10.95 -0.37
C ILE A 32 -7.80 -10.09 -0.39
N ASN A 33 -6.62 -10.68 -0.65
CA ASN A 33 -5.38 -9.91 -0.72
C ASN A 33 -5.45 -8.80 -1.79
N LYS A 34 -6.03 -9.09 -2.97
CA LYS A 34 -6.15 -8.10 -4.04
C LYS A 34 -7.14 -7.00 -3.69
N LEU A 35 -8.30 -7.35 -3.12
CA LEU A 35 -9.32 -6.39 -2.70
C LEU A 35 -8.80 -5.45 -1.60
N VAL A 36 -8.16 -6.01 -0.57
CA VAL A 36 -7.62 -5.24 0.55
C VAL A 36 -6.48 -4.32 0.08
N MET A 37 -5.57 -4.82 -0.77
CA MET A 37 -4.49 -3.98 -1.33
C MET A 37 -5.03 -2.81 -2.15
N HIS A 38 -6.06 -3.06 -2.97
CA HIS A 38 -6.71 -2.02 -3.77
C HIS A 38 -7.46 -1.00 -2.90
N HIS A 39 -8.11 -1.46 -1.84
CA HIS A 39 -8.79 -0.59 -0.88
C HIS A 39 -7.79 0.34 -0.17
N PHE A 40 -6.67 -0.20 0.33
CA PHE A 40 -5.61 0.62 0.92
C PHE A 40 -5.03 1.62 -0.08
N GLU A 41 -4.73 1.20 -1.30
CA GLU A 41 -4.22 2.12 -2.33
C GLU A 41 -5.20 3.25 -2.63
N THR A 42 -6.50 2.94 -2.71
CA THR A 42 -7.54 3.95 -2.94
C THR A 42 -7.64 4.91 -1.76
N GLN A 43 -7.64 4.40 -0.53
CA GLN A 43 -7.71 5.21 0.69
C GLN A 43 -6.48 6.12 0.83
N ASP A 44 -5.28 5.57 0.65
CA ASP A 44 -4.01 6.33 0.70
C ASP A 44 -4.01 7.44 -0.34
N ARG A 45 -4.47 7.13 -1.57
CA ARG A 45 -4.58 8.09 -2.66
C ARG A 45 -5.54 9.24 -2.32
N THR A 46 -6.75 8.95 -1.86
CA THR A 46 -7.73 9.99 -1.51
C THR A 46 -7.24 10.87 -0.35
N GLN A 47 -6.59 10.27 0.65
CA GLN A 47 -5.98 11.03 1.75
C GLN A 47 -4.84 11.95 1.25
N LEU A 48 -4.02 11.47 0.31
CA LEU A 48 -2.92 12.23 -0.24
C LEU A 48 -3.42 13.37 -1.13
N GLU A 49 -4.40 13.12 -2.00
CA GLU A 49 -4.99 14.11 -2.90
C GLU A 49 -5.57 15.30 -2.12
N GLY A 50 -6.32 15.05 -1.04
CA GLY A 50 -6.85 16.12 -0.18
C GLY A 50 -5.75 16.98 0.43
N LYS A 51 -4.62 16.40 0.82
CA LYS A 51 -3.48 17.12 1.41
C LYS A 51 -2.67 17.88 0.37
N ILE A 52 -2.50 17.32 -0.82
CA ILE A 52 -1.87 18.01 -1.95
C ILE A 52 -2.66 19.28 -2.28
N GLN A 53 -4.00 19.20 -2.28
CA GLN A 53 -4.84 20.36 -2.54
C GLN A 53 -4.69 21.45 -1.47
N LEU A 54 -4.54 21.08 -0.19
CA LEU A 54 -4.23 22.04 0.88
C LEU A 54 -2.85 22.70 0.68
N ILE A 55 -1.82 21.90 0.38
CA ILE A 55 -0.46 22.40 0.12
C ILE A 55 -0.46 23.35 -1.08
N GLN A 56 -1.15 22.99 -2.16
CA GLN A 56 -1.28 23.80 -3.36
C GLN A 56 -1.96 25.14 -3.05
N ASN A 57 -3.05 25.12 -2.29
CA ASN A 57 -3.75 26.34 -1.88
C ASN A 57 -2.84 27.25 -1.05
N LEU A 58 -2.07 26.70 -0.11
CA LEU A 58 -1.13 27.48 0.71
C LEU A 58 -0.02 28.13 -0.13
N ILE A 59 0.52 27.41 -1.10
CA ILE A 59 1.54 27.91 -2.03
C ILE A 59 0.98 29.01 -2.93
N GLN A 60 -0.23 28.85 -3.45
CA GLN A 60 -0.90 29.84 -4.29
C GLN A 60 -1.26 31.12 -3.53
N GLN A 61 -1.66 31.00 -2.26
CA GLN A 61 -1.95 32.15 -1.39
C GLN A 61 -0.68 32.90 -0.97
N ASN A 62 0.49 32.24 -0.98
CA ASN A 62 1.77 32.82 -0.53
C ASN A 62 2.88 32.74 -1.61
N PRO A 63 2.70 33.38 -2.78
CA PRO A 63 3.62 33.24 -3.92
C PRO A 63 5.02 33.83 -3.67
N LYS A 64 5.21 34.61 -2.60
CA LYS A 64 6.49 35.25 -2.29
C LYS A 64 7.50 34.35 -1.56
N ASN A 65 7.17 33.08 -1.28
CA ASN A 65 8.03 32.17 -0.51
C ASN A 65 8.49 32.81 0.81
N SER A 66 7.52 33.39 1.53
CA SER A 66 7.76 34.02 2.83
C SER A 66 8.16 32.96 3.87
N PRO A 67 8.93 33.32 4.90
CA PRO A 67 9.20 32.43 6.04
C PRO A 67 7.92 31.87 6.68
N GLU A 68 6.83 32.64 6.59
CA GLU A 68 5.48 32.26 7.04
C GLU A 68 4.90 31.07 6.29
N LEU A 69 5.16 30.95 4.97
CA LEU A 69 4.71 29.78 4.19
C LEU A 69 5.32 28.48 4.73
N ASN A 70 6.60 28.51 5.13
CA ASN A 70 7.25 27.35 5.74
C ASN A 70 6.62 27.00 7.10
N LEU A 71 6.18 28.00 7.88
CA LEU A 71 5.47 27.76 9.14
C LEU A 71 4.09 27.15 8.88
N TYR A 72 3.30 27.72 7.96
CA TYR A 72 1.98 27.16 7.60
C TYR A 72 2.07 25.75 7.02
N LEU A 73 3.07 25.47 6.18
CA LEU A 73 3.30 24.12 5.67
C LEU A 73 3.72 23.16 6.78
N ARG A 74 4.57 23.59 7.72
CA ARG A 74 4.91 22.76 8.88
C ARG A 74 3.67 22.47 9.70
N ASP A 75 2.91 23.49 10.10
CA ASP A 75 1.72 23.35 10.93
C ASP A 75 0.63 22.49 10.25
N ALA A 76 0.43 22.63 8.94
CA ALA A 76 -0.49 21.78 8.18
C ALA A 76 -0.04 20.31 8.09
N LEU A 77 1.25 20.04 8.32
CA LEU A 77 1.86 18.71 8.31
C LEU A 77 2.12 18.17 9.74
N VAL A 78 1.96 19.00 10.78
CA VAL A 78 2.07 18.57 12.18
C VAL A 78 0.98 17.53 12.49
N GLY A 79 1.36 16.50 13.24
CA GLY A 79 0.45 15.42 13.66
C GLY A 79 0.37 14.22 12.72
N HIS A 80 1.03 14.27 11.56
CA HIS A 80 1.03 13.17 10.59
C HIS A 80 2.47 12.69 10.33
N HIS A 81 3.01 11.91 11.27
CA HIS A 81 4.36 11.35 11.20
C HIS A 81 4.58 10.42 10.00
N ASP A 82 3.48 9.94 9.40
CA ASP A 82 3.49 9.08 8.22
C ASP A 82 3.64 9.89 6.93
N LEU A 83 3.51 11.22 6.96
CA LEU A 83 3.60 12.04 5.76
C LEU A 83 4.98 12.65 5.57
N MET A 84 5.48 12.50 4.35
CA MET A 84 6.71 13.09 3.86
C MET A 84 6.38 14.05 2.74
N VAL A 85 6.67 15.34 2.93
CA VAL A 85 6.49 16.38 1.90
C VAL A 85 7.83 16.99 1.56
N GLN A 86 8.17 17.00 0.28
CA GLN A 86 9.31 17.71 -0.28
C GLN A 86 8.83 18.59 -1.42
N ILE A 87 9.12 19.88 -1.33
CA ILE A 87 8.87 20.86 -2.39
C ILE A 87 10.22 21.23 -2.98
N GLU A 88 10.37 21.07 -4.28
CA GLU A 88 11.63 21.34 -5.00
C GLU A 88 11.38 22.07 -6.31
N ARG A 89 12.40 22.75 -6.82
CA ARG A 89 12.38 23.27 -8.19
C ARG A 89 12.66 22.13 -9.19
N PRO A 90 12.27 22.27 -10.47
CA PRO A 90 12.68 21.36 -11.55
C PRO A 90 14.20 21.18 -11.65
N THR A 91 14.96 22.17 -11.15
CA THR A 91 16.43 22.13 -11.05
C THR A 91 16.97 21.24 -9.92
N GLY A 92 16.10 20.60 -9.13
CA GLY A 92 16.46 19.77 -7.97
C GLY A 92 16.75 20.55 -6.69
N LYS A 93 16.57 21.88 -6.68
CA LYS A 93 16.73 22.70 -5.48
C LYS A 93 15.54 22.53 -4.55
N VAL A 94 15.75 21.92 -3.38
CA VAL A 94 14.75 21.79 -2.33
C VAL A 94 14.41 23.16 -1.74
N LEU A 95 13.12 23.50 -1.72
CA LEU A 95 12.57 24.71 -1.12
C LEU A 95 12.01 24.44 0.27
N PHE A 96 11.45 23.24 0.46
CA PHE A 96 10.89 22.79 1.72
C PHE A 96 11.00 21.27 1.82
N SER A 97 11.33 20.77 3.01
CA SER A 97 11.25 19.35 3.35
C SER A 97 10.69 19.22 4.75
N SER A 98 9.63 18.44 4.90
CA SER A 98 9.10 18.09 6.21
C SER A 98 9.84 16.91 6.85
N ALA A 99 10.56 16.12 6.06
CA ALA A 99 11.31 14.97 6.55
C ALA A 99 12.80 15.30 6.75
N PRO A 100 13.45 14.65 7.74
CA PRO A 100 14.87 14.89 8.06
C PRO A 100 15.83 14.42 6.97
N SER A 101 15.40 13.49 6.09
CA SER A 101 16.19 13.00 4.96
C SER A 101 15.69 13.57 3.64
N THR A 102 16.56 14.25 2.90
CA THR A 102 16.29 14.73 1.54
C THR A 102 16.12 13.57 0.56
N ILE A 103 15.05 13.60 -0.23
CA ILE A 103 14.76 12.61 -1.27
C ILE A 103 15.68 12.86 -2.47
N ASN A 104 16.31 11.80 -3.00
CA ASN A 104 16.94 11.86 -4.32
C ASN A 104 15.89 11.67 -5.42
N THR A 105 15.26 12.78 -5.80
CA THR A 105 14.09 12.86 -6.70
C THR A 105 14.43 12.59 -8.17
N GLN A 106 15.72 12.63 -8.51
CA GLN A 106 16.23 12.33 -9.85
C GLN A 106 16.02 10.86 -10.25
N HIS A 107 16.03 9.94 -9.27
CA HIS A 107 15.75 8.52 -9.52
C HIS A 107 14.25 8.21 -9.60
N LEU A 108 13.43 8.97 -8.87
CA LEU A 108 11.97 8.82 -8.84
C LEU A 108 11.32 9.25 -10.17
N THR A 109 11.84 10.32 -10.77
CA THR A 109 11.31 10.87 -12.04
C THR A 109 11.57 9.99 -13.25
N LYS A 110 12.67 9.23 -13.29
CA LYS A 110 12.93 8.25 -14.37
C LYS A 110 11.91 7.11 -14.40
N SER A 111 11.26 6.80 -13.28
CA SER A 111 10.24 5.76 -13.17
C SER A 111 8.82 6.27 -13.39
N ALA A 112 8.63 7.59 -13.53
CA ALA A 112 7.34 8.25 -13.46
C ALA A 112 6.64 8.30 -14.84
N ASN A 113 6.16 7.16 -15.32
CA ASN A 113 5.09 7.14 -16.33
C ASN A 113 3.69 7.12 -15.67
N ASN A 114 3.64 6.97 -14.35
CA ASN A 114 2.42 6.88 -13.55
C ASN A 114 2.53 7.84 -12.35
N SER A 115 1.44 8.53 -12.02
CA SER A 115 1.41 9.55 -10.95
C SER A 115 1.61 8.96 -9.55
N TRP A 116 1.44 7.65 -9.37
CA TRP A 116 1.61 6.93 -8.11
C TRP A 116 2.93 6.15 -8.11
N ILE A 117 3.86 6.52 -7.24
CA ILE A 117 5.22 5.99 -7.19
C ILE A 117 5.49 5.42 -5.81
N LYS A 118 6.19 4.29 -5.75
CA LYS A 118 6.68 3.67 -4.52
C LYS A 118 8.19 3.87 -4.41
N TRP A 119 8.67 4.27 -3.24
CA TRP A 119 10.09 4.37 -2.96
C TRP A 119 10.42 3.90 -1.54
N LYS A 120 11.67 3.51 -1.33
CA LYS A 120 12.16 3.13 0.00
C LYS A 120 13.24 4.13 0.41
N ILE A 121 13.12 4.69 1.60
CA ILE A 121 14.15 5.51 2.21
C ILE A 121 14.49 4.86 3.54
N GLN A 122 15.76 4.52 3.72
CA GLN A 122 16.24 3.75 4.87
C GLN A 122 15.46 2.43 4.99
N ASP A 123 14.63 2.27 6.04
CA ASP A 123 13.82 1.09 6.25
C ASP A 123 12.31 1.28 6.01
N LYS A 124 11.88 2.52 5.77
CA LYS A 124 10.47 2.86 5.56
C LYS A 124 10.11 2.81 4.09
N THR A 125 8.93 2.24 3.82
CA THR A 125 8.39 2.15 2.47
C THR A 125 7.36 3.23 2.27
N TYR A 126 7.66 4.16 1.36
CA TYR A 126 6.80 5.26 1.03
C TYR A 126 6.07 5.03 -0.30
N ARG A 127 4.85 5.52 -0.39
CA ARG A 127 4.10 5.65 -1.63
C ARG A 127 3.61 7.08 -1.76
N GLY A 128 3.52 7.59 -2.98
CA GLY A 128 3.11 8.97 -3.14
C GLY A 128 3.01 9.45 -4.57
N MET A 129 2.82 10.75 -4.70
CA MET A 129 2.61 11.43 -5.97
C MET A 129 3.57 12.58 -6.17
N ILE A 130 3.89 12.80 -7.45
CA ILE A 130 4.64 13.96 -7.91
C ILE A 130 3.65 14.88 -8.62
N TYR A 131 3.50 16.10 -8.12
CA TYR A 131 2.66 17.13 -8.72
C TYR A 131 3.54 18.31 -9.15
N ASN A 132 3.36 18.77 -10.39
CA ASN A 132 4.01 19.97 -10.87
C ASN A 132 3.01 21.12 -10.80
N THR A 133 3.37 22.21 -10.13
CA THR A 133 2.55 23.41 -10.03
C THR A 133 3.37 24.64 -10.44
N ASP A 134 2.72 25.57 -11.11
CA ASP A 134 3.34 26.82 -11.52
C ASP A 134 2.94 27.93 -10.54
N ILE A 135 3.94 28.55 -9.91
CA ILE A 135 3.75 29.69 -9.01
C ILE A 135 3.91 30.95 -9.83
N ASN A 136 2.84 31.75 -9.93
CA ASN A 136 2.90 33.06 -10.57
C ASN A 136 3.51 34.08 -9.58
N LYS A 137 4.76 34.46 -9.80
CA LYS A 137 5.44 35.45 -8.97
C LYS A 137 5.57 36.76 -9.75
N ASN A 138 4.53 37.58 -9.66
CA ASN A 138 4.50 39.01 -9.98
C ASN A 138 5.07 39.47 -11.34
N THR A 139 5.34 38.54 -12.28
CA THR A 139 5.72 38.66 -13.71
C THR A 139 6.48 37.42 -14.23
N GLU A 140 6.98 36.55 -13.35
CA GLU A 140 7.65 35.29 -13.73
C GLU A 140 6.86 34.06 -13.25
N ILE A 141 6.65 33.11 -14.16
CA ILE A 141 6.10 31.79 -13.85
C ILE A 141 7.25 30.92 -13.34
N GLN A 142 7.20 30.52 -12.07
CA GLN A 142 8.17 29.59 -11.49
C GLN A 142 7.52 28.23 -11.30
N SER A 143 7.91 27.27 -12.14
CA SER A 143 7.49 25.88 -11.95
C SER A 143 8.13 25.30 -10.68
N VAL A 144 7.31 24.65 -9.87
CA VAL A 144 7.66 23.99 -8.62
C VAL A 144 7.09 22.58 -8.64
N ARG A 145 7.88 21.63 -8.15
CA ARG A 145 7.48 20.24 -7.99
C ARG A 145 7.20 19.98 -6.52
N ILE A 146 6.02 19.43 -6.26
CA ILE A 146 5.57 19.01 -4.94
C ILE A 146 5.59 17.48 -4.94
N ILE A 147 6.34 16.91 -4.01
CA ILE A 147 6.44 15.47 -3.81
C ILE A 147 5.85 15.20 -2.45
N VAL A 148 4.79 14.40 -2.44
CA VAL A 148 4.08 14.02 -1.21
C VAL A 148 4.08 12.51 -1.17
N GLY A 149 4.56 11.94 -0.06
CA GLY A 149 4.54 10.52 0.22
C GLY A 149 3.93 10.23 1.57
N ILE A 150 3.33 9.05 1.67
CA ILE A 150 2.85 8.46 2.90
C ILE A 150 3.67 7.19 3.21
N ASP A 151 4.05 7.02 4.47
CA ASP A 151 4.67 5.82 5.00
C ASP A 151 3.62 4.71 5.02
N THR A 152 3.87 3.67 4.25
CA THR A 152 2.98 2.52 4.12
C THR A 152 3.50 1.30 4.89
N SER A 153 4.52 1.48 5.73
CA SER A 153 5.15 0.38 6.48
C SER A 153 4.17 -0.30 7.43
N GLU A 154 3.36 0.49 8.17
CA GLU A 154 2.30 -0.03 9.05
C GLU A 154 1.23 -0.83 8.27
N HIS A 155 0.77 -0.31 7.12
CA HIS A 155 -0.18 -1.03 6.26
C HIS A 155 0.39 -2.36 5.74
N LEU A 156 1.69 -2.40 5.45
CA LEU A 156 2.37 -3.61 5.00
C LEU A 156 2.51 -4.65 6.14
N HIS A 157 2.81 -4.20 7.35
CA HIS A 157 2.83 -5.04 8.55
C HIS A 157 1.45 -5.64 8.83
N PHE A 158 0.41 -4.82 8.85
CA PHE A 158 -0.97 -5.28 9.00
C PHE A 158 -1.35 -6.33 7.94
N LEU A 159 -1.01 -6.09 6.67
CA LEU A 159 -1.27 -7.05 5.59
C LEU A 159 -0.54 -8.38 5.79
N ASN A 160 0.70 -8.36 6.26
CA ASN A 160 1.45 -9.57 6.54
C ASN A 160 0.84 -10.35 7.71
N ASP A 161 0.44 -9.65 8.77
CA ASP A 161 -0.22 -10.26 9.92
C ASP A 161 -1.59 -10.83 9.54
N PHE A 162 -2.37 -10.09 8.75
CA PHE A 162 -3.65 -10.54 8.21
C PHE A 162 -3.50 -11.80 7.35
N LYS A 163 -2.50 -11.84 6.45
CA LYS A 163 -2.19 -13.05 5.66
C LYS A 163 -1.83 -14.23 6.53
N ARG A 164 -1.03 -14.00 7.57
CA ARG A 164 -0.62 -15.04 8.52
C ARG A 164 -1.82 -15.61 9.28
N GLN A 165 -2.74 -14.75 9.73
CA GLN A 165 -3.99 -15.18 10.37
C GLN A 165 -4.89 -15.96 9.40
N LEU A 166 -5.05 -15.48 8.16
CA LEU A 166 -5.84 -16.15 7.14
C LEU A 166 -5.29 -17.55 6.83
N PHE A 167 -3.96 -17.68 6.79
CA PHE A 167 -3.29 -18.96 6.64
C PHE A 167 -3.59 -19.90 7.81
N TYR A 168 -3.51 -19.44 9.06
CA TYR A 168 -3.82 -20.28 10.22
C TYR A 168 -5.28 -20.72 10.25
N ILE A 169 -6.22 -19.84 9.93
CA ILE A 169 -7.66 -20.18 9.85
C ILE A 169 -7.91 -21.18 8.72
N GLY A 170 -7.31 -20.97 7.55
CA GLY A 170 -7.40 -21.90 6.42
C GLY A 170 -6.83 -23.28 6.75
N LEU A 171 -5.70 -23.32 7.45
CA LEU A 171 -5.08 -24.57 7.91
C LEU A 171 -5.96 -25.30 8.93
N ALA A 172 -6.45 -24.58 9.95
CA ALA A 172 -7.34 -25.14 10.97
C ALA A 172 -8.65 -25.65 10.36
N GLY A 173 -9.24 -24.88 9.44
CA GLY A 173 -10.45 -25.28 8.70
C GLY A 173 -10.22 -26.52 7.85
N THR A 174 -9.06 -26.62 7.17
CA THR A 174 -8.69 -27.81 6.39
C THR A 174 -8.56 -29.04 7.28
N ILE A 175 -7.86 -28.93 8.41
CA ILE A 175 -7.71 -30.03 9.38
C ILE A 175 -9.10 -30.47 9.91
N CYS A 176 -9.95 -29.51 10.25
CA CYS A 176 -11.31 -29.78 10.73
C CYS A 176 -12.15 -30.53 9.67
N LEU A 177 -12.08 -30.09 8.41
CA LEU A 177 -12.76 -30.76 7.29
C LEU A 177 -12.20 -32.16 7.02
N MET A 178 -10.88 -32.38 7.15
CA MET A 178 -10.30 -33.72 7.07
C MET A 178 -10.80 -34.63 8.19
N PHE A 179 -10.88 -34.13 9.44
CA PHE A 179 -11.45 -34.87 10.57
C PHE A 179 -12.93 -35.19 10.38
N LEU A 180 -13.73 -34.23 9.93
CA LEU A 180 -15.15 -34.40 9.62
C LEU A 180 -15.36 -35.40 8.48
N GLY A 181 -14.56 -35.31 7.42
CA GLY A 181 -14.60 -36.25 6.30
C GLY A 181 -14.25 -37.67 6.74
N TRP A 182 -13.21 -37.83 7.56
CA TRP A 182 -12.89 -39.12 8.18
C TRP A 182 -14.05 -39.66 9.02
N PHE A 183 -14.60 -38.84 9.91
CA PHE A 183 -15.70 -39.24 10.79
C PHE A 183 -16.97 -39.62 10.01
N ALA A 184 -17.29 -38.89 8.93
CA ALA A 184 -18.40 -39.21 8.05
C ALA A 184 -18.21 -40.57 7.35
N THR A 185 -17.00 -40.86 6.85
CA THR A 185 -16.71 -42.18 6.26
C THR A 185 -16.75 -43.31 7.30
N TRP A 186 -16.37 -43.02 8.56
CA TRP A 186 -16.39 -44.02 9.63
C TRP A 186 -17.81 -44.35 10.12
N ARG A 187 -18.74 -43.38 10.06
CA ARG A 187 -20.15 -43.59 10.42
C ARG A 187 -21.00 -44.22 9.33
N GLY A 188 -20.44 -44.51 8.14
CA GLY A 188 -21.14 -45.27 7.10
C GLY A 188 -22.37 -44.53 6.54
N LEU A 189 -22.14 -43.33 6.02
CA LEU A 189 -23.05 -42.65 5.09
C LEU A 189 -22.62 -42.95 3.64
#